data_AF-A0A7Y1MU68-F1
#
_entry.id   AF-A0A7Y1MU68-F1
#
_cell.length_a   1.000
_cell.length_b   1.000
_cell.length_c   1.000
_cell.angle_alpha   90.00
_cell.angle_beta   90.00
_cell.angle_gamma   90.00
#
_symmetry.space_group_name_H-M   'P 1'
#
loop_
_entity.id
_entity.type
_entity.pdbx_description
1 polymer ?
#
loop_
_entity_poly.entity_id
_entity_poly.type
_entity_poly.pdbx_seq_one_letter_code
_entity_poly.pdbx_strand_id
1 'polypeptide(L)'
;MNIIIIHSVKHDSEDGLRFVVAEFTVDGELYGHRLADGGLLDRSSLDLDHETLNAIQEALDEFIHDQAVDTELYDIDELTQQAQLLGYRQGKRYVLDQIGETVQLVEVTERYRTPVAAFNNRTECALWLQLNEPQLGKGPVKRVNANIPEALHDDFKALCVRRKVDMQDVLAKLIVQWMQ
;
A
#
# COMPACT_ATOMS: atom_id res chain seq x y z
N MET A 1 10.31 -3.67 35.64
CA MET A 1 11.48 -3.49 34.76
C MET A 1 11.05 -3.97 33.40
N ASN A 2 10.85 -3.05 32.46
CA ASN A 2 10.32 -3.38 31.15
C ASN A 2 11.49 -3.83 30.28
N ILE A 3 11.37 -4.99 29.65
CA ILE A 3 12.39 -5.52 28.73
C ILE A 3 11.76 -5.52 27.35
N ILE A 4 12.36 -4.78 26.41
CA ILE A 4 12.04 -4.88 24.98
C ILE A 4 13.16 -5.65 24.29
N ILE A 5 12.78 -6.67 23.55
CA ILE A 5 13.64 -7.40 22.63
C ILE A 5 13.11 -7.15 21.23
N ILE A 6 13.93 -6.54 20.37
CA ILE A 6 13.54 -6.22 19.00
C ILE A 6 14.21 -7.23 18.07
N HIS A 7 13.39 -7.94 17.30
CA HIS A 7 13.82 -8.93 16.33
C HIS A 7 13.51 -8.45 14.91
N SER A 8 14.53 -8.42 14.06
CA SER A 8 14.33 -8.34 12.62
C SER A 8 13.94 -9.72 12.12
N VAL A 9 12.71 -9.86 11.61
CA VAL A 9 12.18 -11.14 11.12
C VAL A 9 12.03 -11.07 9.61
N LYS A 10 12.66 -12.04 8.94
CA LYS A 10 12.52 -12.24 7.51
C LYS A 10 11.31 -13.15 7.28
N HIS A 11 10.26 -12.65 6.61
CA HIS A 11 9.16 -13.53 6.20
C HIS A 11 9.64 -14.45 5.08
N ASP A 12 9.34 -15.75 5.18
CA ASP A 12 9.77 -16.78 4.22
C ASP A 12 8.89 -16.84 2.95
N SER A 13 8.15 -15.76 2.65
CA SER A 13 7.42 -15.67 1.39
C SER A 13 8.39 -15.28 0.27
N GLU A 14 8.17 -15.80 -0.94
CA GLU A 14 8.99 -15.49 -2.13
C GLU A 14 9.10 -13.98 -2.41
N ASP A 15 8.20 -13.16 -1.83
CA ASP A 15 8.17 -11.70 -1.92
C ASP A 15 9.02 -10.96 -0.86
N GLY A 16 9.70 -11.67 0.06
CA GLY A 16 10.82 -11.13 0.84
C GLY A 16 10.50 -10.01 1.84
N LEU A 17 9.25 -9.86 2.27
CA LEU A 17 8.87 -8.81 3.23
C LEU A 17 9.62 -9.00 4.56
N ARG A 18 10.38 -7.97 4.94
CA ARG A 18 11.08 -7.89 6.24
C ARG A 18 10.25 -7.02 7.16
N PHE A 19 10.02 -7.51 8.38
CA PHE A 19 9.29 -6.78 9.39
C PHE A 19 10.07 -6.79 10.71
N VAL A 20 9.92 -5.73 11.48
CA VAL A 20 10.47 -5.64 12.83
C VAL A 20 9.40 -6.09 13.81
N VAL A 21 9.73 -7.12 14.60
CA VAL A 21 8.92 -7.55 15.74
C VAL A 21 9.57 -7.00 16.98
N ALA A 22 8.90 -6.06 17.65
CA ALA A 22 9.25 -5.68 19.01
C ALA A 22 8.47 -6.57 19.98
N GLU A 23 9.17 -7.49 20.64
CA GLU A 23 8.65 -8.23 21.79
C GLU A 23 8.94 -7.39 23.03
N PHE A 24 7.93 -7.12 23.86
CA PHE A 24 8.15 -6.37 25.09
C PHE A 24 7.41 -7.02 26.25
N THR A 25 8.07 -7.04 27.41
CA THR A 25 7.51 -7.51 28.67
C THR A 25 7.09 -6.31 29.50
N VAL A 26 5.78 -6.13 29.68
CA VAL A 26 5.20 -5.11 30.57
C VAL A 26 4.83 -5.77 31.90
N ASP A 27 4.99 -5.05 33.01
CA ASP A 27 4.55 -5.52 34.33
C ASP A 27 3.01 -5.76 34.37
N GLY A 28 2.61 -6.92 34.88
CA GLY A 28 1.58 -7.75 34.24
C GLY A 28 0.12 -7.62 34.72
N GLU A 29 -0.20 -6.90 35.81
CA GLU A 29 -1.59 -6.91 36.32
C GLU A 29 -2.53 -5.99 35.51
N LEU A 30 -2.14 -4.74 35.28
CA LEU A 30 -2.93 -3.77 34.51
C LEU A 30 -3.12 -4.19 33.05
N TYR A 31 -2.08 -4.81 32.47
CA TYR A 31 -2.08 -5.26 31.08
C TYR A 31 -2.92 -6.52 30.88
N GLY A 32 -2.83 -7.47 31.82
CA GLY A 32 -3.63 -8.70 31.81
C GLY A 32 -5.13 -8.43 31.89
N HIS A 33 -5.55 -7.45 32.69
CA HIS A 33 -6.96 -7.07 32.78
C HIS A 33 -7.51 -6.47 31.47
N ARG A 34 -6.74 -5.60 30.78
CA ARG A 34 -7.17 -4.99 29.52
C ARG A 34 -7.27 -5.99 28.35
N LEU A 35 -6.39 -6.99 28.32
CA LEU A 35 -6.45 -8.09 27.35
C LEU A 35 -7.64 -9.03 27.60
N ALA A 36 -7.94 -9.33 28.86
CA ALA A 36 -9.02 -10.23 29.25
C ALA A 36 -10.42 -9.65 28.91
N ASP A 37 -10.57 -8.33 28.93
CA ASP A 37 -11.82 -7.64 28.61
C ASP A 37 -12.07 -7.47 27.09
N GLY A 38 -11.21 -8.03 26.24
CA GLY A 38 -11.37 -7.97 24.78
C GLY A 38 -11.23 -6.57 24.19
N GLY A 39 -10.70 -5.62 24.95
CA GLY A 39 -10.37 -4.29 24.45
C GLY A 39 -9.24 -4.39 23.44
N LEU A 40 -9.46 -3.84 22.24
CA LEU A 40 -8.34 -3.57 21.34
C LEU A 40 -7.36 -2.67 22.11
N LEU A 41 -6.14 -3.16 22.32
CA LEU A 41 -5.03 -2.34 22.76
C LEU A 41 -4.68 -1.42 21.60
N ASP A 42 -5.29 -0.23 21.60
CA ASP A 42 -4.79 0.85 20.76
C ASP A 42 -3.35 1.16 21.20
N ARG A 43 -2.42 1.31 20.26
CA ARG A 43 -1.00 1.54 20.54
C ARG A 43 -0.79 2.82 21.37
N SER A 44 -1.73 3.75 21.28
CA SER A 44 -1.82 4.96 22.10
C SER A 44 -2.08 4.70 23.60
N SER A 45 -2.41 3.46 23.99
CA SER A 45 -2.77 3.08 25.37
C SER A 45 -1.63 2.46 26.18
N LEU A 46 -0.46 2.28 25.57
CA LEU A 46 0.77 1.80 26.21
C LEU A 46 1.55 3.00 26.77
N ASP A 47 1.48 3.18 28.08
CA ASP A 47 2.28 4.17 28.80
C ASP A 47 3.71 3.61 28.96
N LEU A 48 4.53 3.82 27.93
CA LEU A 48 5.92 3.36 27.88
C LEU A 48 6.83 4.40 28.55
N ASP A 49 7.79 3.94 29.35
CA ASP A 49 8.80 4.83 29.93
C ASP A 49 9.74 5.39 28.85
N HIS A 50 10.50 6.44 29.21
CA HIS A 50 11.33 7.17 28.27
C HIS A 50 12.49 6.33 27.71
N GLU A 51 13.06 5.41 28.49
CA GLU A 51 14.13 4.51 28.05
C GLU A 51 13.60 3.53 27.01
N THR A 52 12.41 3.00 27.25
CA THR A 52 11.67 2.08 26.38
C THR A 52 11.31 2.75 25.05
N LEU A 53 10.82 4.00 25.08
CA LEU A 53 10.54 4.78 23.87
C LEU A 53 11.81 5.06 23.04
N ASN A 54 12.91 5.41 23.71
CA ASN A 54 14.19 5.65 23.04
C ASN A 54 14.74 4.39 22.37
N ALA A 55 14.67 3.23 23.05
CA ALA A 55 15.12 1.96 22.49
C ALA A 55 14.32 1.54 21.25
N ILE A 56 12.99 1.80 21.25
CA ILE A 56 12.15 1.58 20.07
C ILE A 56 12.55 2.50 18.93
N GLN A 57 12.77 3.79 19.23
CA GLN A 57 13.17 4.77 18.22
C GLN A 57 14.52 4.41 17.58
N GLU A 58 15.52 4.04 18.38
CA GLU A 58 16.84 3.62 17.88
C GLU A 58 16.74 2.42 16.93
N ALA A 59 15.94 1.40 17.29
CA ALA A 59 15.76 0.24 16.44
C ALA A 59 14.96 0.53 15.16
N LEU A 60 14.01 1.48 15.21
CA LEU A 60 13.30 1.95 14.03
C LEU A 60 14.24 2.71 13.09
N ASP A 61 15.09 3.58 13.63
CA ASP A 61 16.07 4.34 12.85
C ASP A 61 17.09 3.41 12.19
N GLU A 62 17.57 2.39 12.91
CA GLU A 62 18.46 1.35 12.36
C GLU A 62 17.78 0.57 11.22
N PHE A 63 16.52 0.17 11.40
CA PHE A 63 15.76 -0.52 10.34
C PHE A 63 15.55 0.37 9.10
N ILE A 64 15.16 1.63 9.30
CA ILE A 64 14.97 2.61 8.23
C ILE A 64 16.26 2.76 7.43
N HIS A 65 17.39 2.91 8.13
CA HIS A 65 18.71 3.04 7.52
C HIS A 65 19.08 1.79 6.71
N ASP A 66 18.96 0.60 7.32
CA ASP A 66 19.35 -0.67 6.72
C ASP A 66 18.51 -1.08 5.52
N GLN A 67 17.25 -0.66 5.48
CA GLN A 67 16.33 -0.97 4.39
C GLN A 67 16.18 0.19 3.39
N ALA A 68 16.93 1.28 3.55
CA ALA A 68 16.81 2.50 2.75
C ALA A 68 15.34 2.97 2.63
N VAL A 69 14.60 2.88 3.73
CA VAL A 69 13.21 3.34 3.78
C VAL A 69 13.21 4.85 3.63
N ASP A 70 12.49 5.35 2.63
CA ASP A 70 12.31 6.78 2.46
C ASP A 70 11.41 7.32 3.57
N THR A 71 11.99 8.17 4.42
CA THR A 71 11.32 8.86 5.52
C THR A 71 10.89 10.28 5.16
N GLU A 72 11.14 10.73 3.93
CA GLU A 72 10.59 12.00 3.49
C GLU A 72 9.07 12.01 3.64
N LEU A 73 8.51 13.19 3.93
CA LEU A 73 7.07 13.34 4.04
C LEU A 73 6.46 13.05 2.67
N TYR A 74 5.91 11.85 2.52
CA TYR A 74 5.18 11.47 1.32
C TYR A 74 4.16 12.54 0.95
N ASP A 75 4.16 12.93 -0.31
CA ASP A 75 3.17 13.85 -0.84
C ASP A 75 1.80 13.17 -0.81
N ILE A 76 0.81 13.83 -0.21
CA ILE A 76 -0.55 13.30 -0.15
C ILE A 76 -1.16 13.15 -1.56
N ASP A 77 -0.75 13.98 -2.51
CA ASP A 77 -1.21 13.87 -3.90
C ASP A 77 -0.64 12.63 -4.58
N GLU A 78 0.62 12.30 -4.32
CA GLU A 78 1.26 11.07 -4.83
C GLU A 78 0.63 9.82 -4.20
N LEU A 79 0.45 9.81 -2.88
CA LEU A 79 -0.24 8.73 -2.18
C LEU A 79 -1.68 8.55 -2.67
N THR A 80 -2.37 9.65 -2.97
CA THR A 80 -3.71 9.60 -3.54
C THR A 80 -3.71 8.96 -4.92
N GLN A 81 -2.71 9.24 -5.77
CA GLN A 81 -2.57 8.57 -7.07
C GLN A 81 -2.31 7.06 -6.89
N GLN A 82 -1.46 6.67 -5.95
CA GLN A 82 -1.20 5.25 -5.66
C GLN A 82 -2.46 4.53 -5.16
N ALA A 83 -3.21 5.16 -4.25
CA ALA A 83 -4.50 4.64 -3.78
C ALA A 83 -5.51 4.50 -4.94
N GLN A 84 -5.58 5.47 -5.85
CA GLN A 84 -6.43 5.40 -7.04
C GLN A 84 -6.02 4.25 -7.97
N LEU A 85 -4.72 4.02 -8.18
CA LEU A 85 -4.21 2.90 -8.96
C LEU A 85 -4.59 1.55 -8.33
N LEU A 86 -4.44 1.43 -7.00
CA LEU A 86 -4.88 0.26 -6.25
C LEU A 86 -6.40 0.04 -6.42
N GLY A 87 -7.19 1.11 -6.29
CA GLY A 87 -8.63 1.09 -6.47
C GLY A 87 -9.01 0.62 -7.87
N TYR A 88 -8.47 1.28 -8.90
CA TYR A 88 -8.65 0.88 -10.29
C TYR A 88 -8.38 -0.60 -10.48
N ARG A 89 -7.31 -1.11 -9.84
CA ARG A 89 -6.91 -2.51 -9.97
C ARG A 89 -7.87 -3.51 -9.35
N GLN A 90 -8.46 -3.14 -8.22
CA GLN A 90 -9.45 -3.93 -7.52
C GLN A 90 -10.87 -3.74 -8.06
N GLY A 91 -11.04 -2.96 -9.15
CA GLY A 91 -12.38 -2.61 -9.66
C GLY A 91 -13.16 -1.68 -8.73
N LYS A 92 -12.45 -1.00 -7.84
CA LYS A 92 -12.99 -0.07 -6.84
C LYS A 92 -12.53 1.35 -7.15
N ARG A 93 -13.02 2.32 -6.39
CA ARG A 93 -12.55 3.70 -6.47
C ARG A 93 -12.12 4.13 -5.09
N TYR A 94 -10.82 4.13 -4.86
CA TYR A 94 -10.25 4.60 -3.61
C TYR A 94 -9.78 6.05 -3.73
N VAL A 95 -9.88 6.78 -2.62
CA VAL A 95 -9.30 8.11 -2.41
C VAL A 95 -8.71 8.16 -1.00
N LEU A 96 -7.79 9.08 -0.76
CA LEU A 96 -7.30 9.39 0.57
C LEU A 96 -7.97 10.67 1.07
N ASP A 97 -8.52 10.63 2.28
CA ASP A 97 -8.96 11.80 3.02
C ASP A 97 -7.91 12.09 4.11
N GLN A 98 -7.33 13.31 4.13
CA GLN A 98 -6.43 13.73 5.18
C GLN A 98 -7.18 14.57 6.22
N ILE A 99 -7.09 14.18 7.50
CA ILE A 99 -7.70 14.88 8.63
C ILE A 99 -6.60 15.15 9.66
N GLY A 100 -6.04 16.37 9.64
CA GLY A 100 -4.86 16.70 10.43
C GLY A 100 -3.65 15.87 9.98
N GLU A 101 -3.05 15.14 10.91
CA GLU A 101 -1.94 14.22 10.63
C GLU A 101 -2.41 12.84 10.14
N THR A 102 -3.66 12.47 10.45
CA THR A 102 -4.22 11.17 10.07
C THR A 102 -4.64 11.12 8.62
N VAL A 103 -4.51 9.95 8.02
CA VAL A 103 -4.89 9.67 6.62
C VAL A 103 -5.88 8.52 6.60
N GLN A 104 -6.97 8.63 5.85
CA GLN A 104 -7.96 7.57 5.70
C GLN A 104 -8.10 7.15 4.24
N LEU A 105 -8.01 5.85 3.98
CA LEU A 105 -8.37 5.26 2.69
C LEU A 105 -9.89 5.07 2.65
N VAL A 106 -10.52 5.67 1.66
CA VAL A 106 -11.97 5.68 1.50
C VAL A 106 -12.35 5.09 0.16
N GLU A 107 -13.22 4.08 0.18
CA GLU A 107 -13.89 3.58 -1.02
C GLU A 107 -15.07 4.48 -1.36
N VAL A 108 -15.10 4.99 -2.59
CA VAL A 108 -16.12 5.90 -3.08
C VAL A 108 -16.95 5.21 -4.15
N THR A 109 -18.23 5.04 -3.85
CA THR A 109 -19.24 4.65 -4.84
C THR A 109 -20.06 5.88 -5.24
N GLU A 110 -20.99 5.74 -6.18
CA GLU A 110 -21.90 6.84 -6.57
C GLU A 110 -22.77 7.35 -5.42
N ARG A 111 -22.95 6.55 -4.36
CA ARG A 111 -23.89 6.84 -3.27
C ARG A 111 -23.26 6.89 -1.89
N TYR A 112 -22.11 6.24 -1.69
CA TYR A 112 -21.52 6.07 -0.36
C TYR A 112 -20.02 6.26 -0.39
N ARG A 113 -19.51 6.82 0.70
CA ARG A 113 -18.09 6.81 1.07
C ARG A 113 -17.93 5.85 2.24
N THR A 114 -17.11 4.83 2.09
CA THR A 114 -16.88 3.81 3.12
C THR A 114 -15.40 3.83 3.51
N PRO A 115 -15.06 4.10 4.78
CA PRO A 115 -13.68 4.00 5.23
C PRO A 115 -13.22 2.54 5.18
N VAL A 116 -12.06 2.32 4.57
CA VAL A 116 -11.44 1.01 4.36
C VAL A 116 -10.31 0.80 5.37
N ALA A 117 -9.46 1.81 5.52
CA ALA A 117 -8.32 1.80 6.42
C ALA A 117 -8.06 3.21 6.94
N ALA A 118 -7.53 3.30 8.16
CA ALA A 118 -7.09 4.55 8.76
C ALA A 118 -5.62 4.41 9.17
N PHE A 119 -4.87 5.49 8.96
CA PHE A 119 -3.44 5.57 9.20
C PHE A 119 -3.17 6.78 10.09
N ASN A 120 -2.22 6.64 11.00
CA ASN A 120 -1.85 7.71 11.92
C ASN A 120 -1.12 8.84 11.20
N ASN A 121 -0.37 8.50 10.14
CA ASN A 121 0.38 9.45 9.34
C ASN A 121 0.55 8.97 7.89
N ARG A 122 1.15 9.83 7.06
CA ARG A 122 1.39 9.56 5.64
C ARG A 122 2.39 8.42 5.41
N THR A 123 3.39 8.28 6.27
CA THR A 123 4.40 7.21 6.18
C THR A 123 3.78 5.84 6.37
N GLU A 124 2.90 5.68 7.36
CA GLU A 124 2.15 4.45 7.58
C GLU A 124 1.24 4.12 6.38
N CYS A 125 0.59 5.14 5.80
CA CYS A 125 -0.20 4.99 4.59
C CYS A 125 0.66 4.54 3.39
N ALA A 126 1.82 5.15 3.19
CA ALA A 126 2.75 4.84 2.11
C ALA A 126 3.25 3.39 2.20
N LEU A 127 3.69 2.98 3.40
CA LEU A 127 4.10 1.60 3.66
C LEU A 127 2.96 0.63 3.40
N TRP A 128 1.74 0.94 3.85
CA TRP A 128 0.59 0.08 3.60
C TRP A 128 0.30 -0.05 2.10
N LEU A 129 0.34 1.05 1.35
CA LEU A 129 0.16 1.04 -0.10
C LEU A 129 1.24 0.18 -0.77
N GLN A 130 2.51 0.36 -0.41
CA GLN A 130 3.66 -0.42 -0.90
C GLN A 130 3.65 -1.91 -0.49
N LEU A 131 3.03 -2.27 0.65
CA LEU A 131 2.88 -3.66 1.07
C LEU A 131 1.69 -4.34 0.40
N ASN A 132 0.69 -3.55 0.00
CA ASN A 132 -0.40 -4.02 -0.85
C ASN A 132 -0.05 -3.87 -2.34
N GLU A 133 1.10 -3.28 -2.65
CA GLU A 133 1.66 -3.21 -3.99
C GLU A 133 2.10 -4.58 -4.53
N PRO A 134 2.74 -5.55 -3.85
CA PRO A 134 3.32 -6.75 -4.49
C PRO A 134 2.30 -7.69 -5.14
N GLN A 135 0.99 -7.47 -4.93
CA GLN A 135 -0.07 -8.03 -5.78
C GLN A 135 -0.19 -7.32 -7.16
N LEU A 136 0.80 -6.49 -7.53
CA LEU A 136 0.99 -5.71 -8.77
C LEU A 136 1.24 -6.56 -10.02
N GLY A 137 0.67 -7.76 -10.09
CA GLY A 137 0.38 -8.37 -11.38
C GLY A 137 -0.43 -7.40 -12.25
N LYS A 138 -0.24 -7.52 -13.58
CA LYS A 138 -0.88 -6.68 -14.62
C LYS A 138 -2.26 -6.22 -14.15
N GLY A 139 -2.42 -4.90 -14.00
CA GLY A 139 -3.69 -4.30 -13.60
C GLY A 139 -4.85 -4.81 -14.47
N PRO A 140 -6.10 -4.63 -14.03
CA PRO A 140 -7.27 -5.25 -14.62
C PRO A 140 -7.33 -4.87 -16.09
N VAL A 141 -7.19 -5.88 -16.93
CA VAL A 141 -7.31 -5.74 -18.36
C VAL A 141 -8.78 -5.47 -18.65
N LYS A 142 -9.14 -4.19 -18.81
CA LYS A 142 -10.47 -3.84 -19.31
C LYS A 142 -10.52 -4.19 -20.80
N ARG A 143 -11.42 -5.11 -21.14
CA ARG A 143 -11.74 -5.41 -22.55
C ARG A 143 -12.54 -4.25 -23.13
N VAL A 144 -11.97 -3.59 -24.12
CA VAL A 144 -12.68 -2.59 -24.93
C VAL A 144 -13.13 -3.27 -26.21
N ASN A 145 -14.44 -3.37 -26.40
CA ASN A 145 -14.99 -3.81 -27.67
C ASN A 145 -15.03 -2.61 -28.62
N ALA A 146 -14.20 -2.64 -29.66
CA ALA A 146 -14.21 -1.66 -30.73
C ALA A 146 -14.84 -2.28 -31.98
N ASN A 147 -15.70 -1.53 -32.66
CA ASN A 147 -16.27 -1.95 -33.92
C ASN A 147 -15.34 -1.49 -35.05
N ILE A 148 -14.36 -2.32 -35.39
CA ILE A 148 -13.33 -2.02 -36.39
C ILE A 148 -13.77 -2.65 -37.72
N PRO A 149 -13.80 -1.90 -38.84
CA PRO A 149 -14.06 -2.48 -40.15
C PRO A 149 -13.11 -3.66 -40.45
N GLU A 150 -13.66 -4.77 -40.94
CA GLU A 150 -12.92 -6.04 -41.12
C GLU A 150 -11.65 -5.86 -41.96
N ALA A 151 -11.73 -5.11 -43.06
CA ALA A 151 -10.57 -4.80 -43.91
C ALA A 151 -9.45 -4.08 -43.15
N LEU A 152 -9.80 -3.14 -42.26
CA LEU A 152 -8.81 -2.39 -41.47
C LEU A 152 -8.17 -3.27 -40.40
N HIS A 153 -8.96 -4.15 -39.77
CA HIS A 153 -8.46 -5.11 -38.79
C HIS A 153 -7.45 -6.08 -39.42
N ASP A 154 -7.74 -6.59 -40.63
CA ASP A 154 -6.87 -7.53 -41.33
C ASP A 154 -5.56 -6.90 -41.78
N ASP A 155 -5.62 -5.69 -42.34
CA ASP A 155 -4.42 -4.92 -42.70
C ASP A 155 -3.56 -4.62 -41.47
N PHE A 156 -4.20 -4.21 -40.36
CA PHE A 156 -3.50 -3.93 -39.10
C PHE A 156 -2.84 -5.19 -38.52
N LYS A 157 -3.53 -6.34 -38.57
CA LYS A 157 -2.99 -7.63 -38.16
C LYS A 157 -1.79 -8.04 -39.00
N ALA A 158 -1.88 -7.90 -40.33
CA ALA A 158 -0.78 -8.20 -41.25
C ALA A 158 0.46 -7.34 -40.95
N LEU A 159 0.27 -6.06 -40.63
CA LEU A 159 1.35 -5.16 -40.24
C LEU A 159 2.01 -5.56 -38.90
N CYS A 160 1.21 -5.92 -37.90
CA CYS A 160 1.73 -6.37 -36.59
C CYS A 160 2.55 -7.66 -36.71
N VAL A 161 2.04 -8.63 -37.49
CA VAL A 161 2.75 -9.90 -37.78
C VAL A 161 4.07 -9.62 -38.49
N ARG A 162 4.06 -8.78 -39.54
CA ARG A 162 5.27 -8.44 -40.30
C ARG A 162 6.35 -7.78 -39.43
N ARG A 163 5.94 -6.99 -38.43
CA ARG A 163 6.84 -6.28 -37.52
C ARG A 163 7.17 -7.05 -36.24
N LYS A 164 6.62 -8.25 -36.05
CA LYS A 164 6.78 -9.09 -34.84
C LYS A 164 6.44 -8.33 -33.55
N VAL A 165 5.34 -7.58 -33.58
CA VAL A 165 4.85 -6.82 -32.41
C VAL A 165 3.47 -7.34 -32.01
N ASP A 166 3.18 -7.29 -30.70
CA ASP A 166 1.87 -7.65 -30.19
C ASP A 166 0.82 -6.59 -30.56
N MET A 167 -0.32 -7.06 -31.04
CA MET A 167 -1.41 -6.19 -31.51
C MET A 167 -1.98 -5.32 -30.37
N GLN A 168 -2.08 -5.87 -29.16
CA GLN A 168 -2.57 -5.14 -27.97
C GLN A 168 -1.57 -4.07 -27.57
N ASP A 169 -0.26 -4.36 -27.62
CA ASP A 169 0.78 -3.39 -27.30
C ASP A 169 0.78 -2.21 -28.27
N VAL A 170 0.58 -2.46 -29.57
CA VAL A 170 0.49 -1.40 -30.57
C VAL A 170 -0.77 -0.55 -30.33
N LEU A 171 -1.92 -1.17 -30.08
CA LEU A 171 -3.16 -0.45 -29.77
C LEU A 171 -3.04 0.39 -28.50
N ALA A 172 -2.45 -0.16 -27.43
CA ALA A 172 -2.21 0.56 -26.19
C ALA A 172 -1.31 1.79 -26.42
N LYS A 173 -0.23 1.63 -27.20
CA LYS A 173 0.65 2.76 -27.55
C LYS A 173 -0.06 3.84 -28.36
N LEU A 174 -0.88 3.46 -29.33
CA LEU A 174 -1.66 4.42 -30.13
C LEU A 174 -2.67 5.19 -29.27
N ILE A 175 -3.34 4.50 -28.34
CA ILE A 175 -4.28 5.13 -27.40
C ILE A 175 -3.53 6.13 -26.51
N VAL A 176 -2.39 5.75 -25.94
CA VAL A 176 -1.58 6.64 -25.09
C VAL A 176 -1.09 7.85 -25.87
N GLN A 177 -0.60 7.66 -27.10
CA GLN A 177 -0.15 8.77 -27.96
C GLN A 177 -1.29 9.71 -28.36
N TRP A 178 -2.51 9.20 -28.52
CA TRP A 178 -3.67 10.03 -28.84
C TRP A 178 -4.18 10.84 -27.65
N MET A 179 -3.97 10.36 -26.43
CA MET A 179 -4.36 11.06 -25.20
C MET A 179 -3.40 12.20 -24.82
N GLN A 180 -2.20 12.24 -25.42
CA GLN A 180 -1.20 13.31 -25.25
C GLN A 180 -1.44 14.44 -26.26
#